data_AF-A0A3Q3N6M9-F1
#
_entry.id   AF-A0A3Q3N6M9-F1
#
_cell.length_a   1.000
_cell.length_b   1.000
_cell.length_c   1.000
_cell.angle_alpha   90.00
_cell.angle_beta   90.00
_cell.angle_gamma   90.00
#
_symmetry.space_group_name_H-M   'P 1'
#
loop_
_entity.id
_entity.type
_entity.pdbx_description
1 polymer ?
#
loop_
_entity_poly.entity_id
_entity_poly.type
_entity_poly.pdbx_seq_one_letter_code
_entity_poly.pdbx_strand_id
1 'polypeptide(L)'
;MNCLVFLLLVTLASAKVYQRCEWARVLKSHGMDGYRGISLANWVCLTRWESEYNTAAINHNTDGSTDYGIFQINSRWWCNNGQGRTANGCNINCNTLLTDVTASINCAKRVVRDPNGIGAWVAWRNHCRNRDLSSYVSGCESSLLLEFFRTFCRNQCLFNH
;
A
#
# COMPACT_ATOMS: atom_id res chain seq x y z
N MET A 1 42.58 13.45 -5.09
CA MET A 1 41.35 14.27 -5.15
C MET A 1 40.21 13.30 -5.43
N ASN A 2 39.43 12.95 -4.40
CA ASN A 2 38.43 11.88 -4.49
C ASN A 2 37.19 12.38 -5.22
N CYS A 3 36.89 11.82 -6.39
CA CYS A 3 35.60 12.00 -7.06
C CYS A 3 34.54 11.17 -6.32
N LEU A 4 33.71 11.83 -5.51
CA LEU A 4 32.47 11.25 -4.99
C LEU A 4 31.47 11.15 -6.14
N VAL A 5 31.35 9.95 -6.73
CA VAL A 5 30.27 9.62 -7.67
C VAL A 5 29.00 9.42 -6.85
N PHE A 6 28.11 10.41 -6.88
CA PHE A 6 26.74 10.25 -6.38
C PHE A 6 25.95 9.38 -7.37
N LEU A 7 25.77 8.09 -7.03
CA LEU A 7 24.81 7.23 -7.73
C LEU A 7 23.39 7.71 -7.38
N LEU A 8 22.77 8.46 -8.30
CA LEU A 8 21.33 8.75 -8.24
C LEU A 8 20.59 7.47 -8.67
N LEU A 9 20.17 6.67 -7.67
CA LEU A 9 19.20 5.60 -7.85
C LEU A 9 17.84 6.23 -8.17
N VAL A 10 17.59 6.49 -9.45
CA VAL A 10 16.25 6.82 -9.93
C VAL A 10 15.44 5.52 -9.92
N THR A 11 14.75 5.26 -8.82
CA THR A 11 13.76 4.17 -8.79
C THR A 11 12.62 4.56 -9.72
N LEU A 12 12.56 3.92 -10.90
CA LEU A 12 11.40 3.96 -11.78
C LEU A 12 10.22 3.31 -11.04
N ALA A 13 9.46 4.15 -10.37
CA ALA A 13 8.20 3.78 -9.74
C ALA A 13 7.16 3.49 -10.82
N SER A 14 6.94 2.20 -11.09
CA SER A 14 5.97 1.73 -12.08
C SER A 14 4.62 1.49 -11.44
N ALA A 15 3.55 1.82 -12.17
CA ALA A 15 2.18 1.42 -11.84
C ALA A 15 2.12 -0.10 -11.63
N LYS A 16 1.56 -0.55 -10.51
CA LYS A 16 1.54 -1.96 -10.13
C LYS A 16 0.18 -2.36 -9.57
N VAL A 17 -0.30 -3.52 -9.99
CA VAL A 17 -1.40 -4.23 -9.32
C VAL A 17 -0.79 -5.36 -8.50
N TYR A 18 -0.87 -5.25 -7.18
CA TYR A 18 -0.30 -6.26 -6.29
C TYR A 18 -1.20 -7.49 -6.21
N GLN A 19 -0.57 -8.66 -6.05
CA GLN A 19 -1.29 -9.85 -5.60
C GLN A 19 -1.57 -9.76 -4.09
N ARG A 20 -2.68 -10.36 -3.62
CA ARG A 20 -3.12 -10.27 -2.20
C ARG A 20 -2.01 -10.54 -1.18
N CYS A 21 -1.30 -11.66 -1.31
CA CYS A 21 -0.24 -12.01 -0.36
C CYS A 21 1.04 -11.22 -0.56
N GLU A 22 1.33 -10.79 -1.79
CA GLU A 22 2.44 -9.87 -2.05
C GLU A 22 2.20 -8.54 -1.32
N TRP A 23 0.98 -8.01 -1.43
CA TRP A 23 0.58 -6.79 -0.75
C TRP A 23 0.59 -6.93 0.78
N ALA A 24 0.08 -8.04 1.31
CA ALA A 24 0.14 -8.34 2.73
C ALA A 24 1.60 -8.33 3.26
N ARG A 25 2.55 -8.90 2.52
CA ARG A 25 3.97 -8.88 2.89
C ARG A 25 4.56 -7.47 2.87
N VAL A 26 4.24 -6.66 1.86
CA VAL A 26 4.67 -5.24 1.79
C VAL A 26 4.11 -4.46 2.98
N LEU A 27 2.82 -4.55 3.26
CA LEU A 27 2.22 -3.89 4.43
C LEU A 27 2.90 -4.33 5.74
N LYS A 28 3.15 -5.63 5.90
CA LYS A 28 3.83 -6.18 7.08
C LYS A 28 5.26 -5.67 7.21
N SER A 29 6.03 -5.64 6.12
CA SER A 29 7.42 -5.14 6.13
C SER A 29 7.50 -3.64 6.44
N HIS A 30 6.44 -2.88 6.13
CA HIS A 30 6.30 -1.47 6.52
C HIS A 30 5.67 -1.28 7.91
N GLY A 31 5.49 -2.33 8.71
CA GLY A 31 4.98 -2.23 10.09
C GLY A 31 3.53 -1.77 10.17
N MET A 32 2.69 -2.18 9.22
CA MET A 32 1.25 -1.89 9.23
C MET A 32 0.45 -2.86 10.09
N ASP A 33 0.98 -4.07 10.33
CA ASP A 33 0.31 -5.07 11.17
C ASP A 33 0.29 -4.61 12.64
N GLY A 34 -0.91 -4.30 13.15
CA GLY A 34 -1.11 -3.77 14.49
C GLY A 34 -0.91 -2.25 14.62
N TYR A 35 -0.60 -1.54 13.53
CA TYR A 35 -0.41 -0.08 13.59
C TYR A 35 -1.70 0.59 14.07
N ARG A 36 -1.63 1.28 15.22
CA ARG A 36 -2.79 1.90 15.90
C ARG A 36 -3.92 0.90 16.21
N GLY A 37 -3.58 -0.36 16.48
CA GLY A 37 -4.54 -1.42 16.78
C GLY A 37 -5.25 -1.99 15.54
N ILE A 38 -4.81 -1.64 14.34
CA ILE A 38 -5.40 -2.11 13.08
C ILE A 38 -4.60 -3.31 12.57
N SER A 39 -5.22 -4.48 12.48
CA SER A 39 -4.55 -5.70 12.01
C SER A 39 -4.20 -5.66 10.53
N LEU A 40 -3.22 -6.46 10.10
CA LEU A 40 -2.84 -6.60 8.70
C LEU A 40 -4.04 -6.88 7.77
N ALA A 41 -4.95 -7.76 8.21
CA ALA A 41 -6.13 -8.13 7.44
C ALA A 41 -7.07 -6.94 7.15
N ASN A 42 -7.15 -5.96 8.06
CA ASN A 42 -7.92 -4.74 7.84
C ASN A 42 -7.34 -3.90 6.71
N TRP A 43 -6.01 -3.76 6.67
CA TRP A 43 -5.32 -3.01 5.61
C TRP A 43 -5.44 -3.69 4.25
N VAL A 44 -5.29 -5.02 4.20
CA VAL A 44 -5.47 -5.78 2.96
C VAL A 44 -6.93 -5.68 2.50
N CYS A 45 -7.91 -5.84 3.39
CA CYS A 45 -9.32 -5.67 3.04
C CYS A 45 -9.62 -4.26 2.51
N LEU A 46 -9.14 -3.21 3.18
CA LEU A 46 -9.30 -1.83 2.73
C LEU A 46 -8.86 -1.66 1.27
N THR A 47 -7.61 -2.00 0.98
CA THR A 47 -7.04 -1.83 -0.38
C THR A 47 -7.65 -2.74 -1.44
N ARG A 48 -8.28 -3.85 -1.05
CA ARG A 48 -9.06 -4.68 -1.97
C ARG A 48 -10.26 -3.91 -2.51
N TRP A 49 -11.01 -3.26 -1.62
CA TRP A 49 -12.27 -2.60 -1.96
C TRP A 49 -12.10 -1.16 -2.43
N GLU A 50 -10.99 -0.51 -2.09
CA GLU A 50 -10.68 0.83 -2.60
C GLU A 50 -10.14 0.78 -4.03
N SER A 51 -9.23 -0.15 -4.36
CA SER A 51 -8.49 -0.08 -5.64
C SER A 51 -8.20 -1.41 -6.31
N GLU A 52 -8.69 -2.53 -5.78
CA GLU A 52 -8.27 -3.87 -6.20
C GLU A 52 -6.76 -4.07 -6.16
N TYR A 53 -6.09 -3.46 -5.17
CA TYR A 53 -4.62 -3.47 -5.00
C TYR A 53 -3.84 -2.75 -6.13
N ASN A 54 -4.49 -1.89 -6.91
CA ASN A 54 -3.86 -1.12 -7.98
C ASN A 54 -3.26 0.19 -7.43
N THR A 55 -1.96 0.40 -7.59
CA THR A 55 -1.28 1.65 -7.19
C THR A 55 -1.58 2.82 -8.12
N ALA A 56 -2.05 2.58 -9.35
CA ALA A 56 -2.39 3.62 -10.32
C ALA A 56 -3.89 3.95 -10.33
N ALA A 57 -4.68 3.45 -9.38
CA ALA A 57 -6.10 3.74 -9.30
C ALA A 57 -6.36 5.24 -9.04
N ILE A 58 -7.28 5.81 -9.82
CA ILE A 58 -7.74 7.19 -9.69
C ILE A 58 -9.26 7.19 -9.75
N ASN A 59 -9.91 7.84 -8.81
CA ASN A 59 -11.35 8.04 -8.78
C ASN A 59 -11.70 9.52 -8.65
N HIS A 60 -12.56 10.03 -9.53
CA HIS A 60 -12.99 11.43 -9.51
C HIS A 60 -14.34 11.56 -8.80
N ASN A 61 -14.38 12.40 -7.77
CA ASN A 61 -15.58 12.62 -6.98
C ASN A 61 -16.43 13.78 -7.51
N THR A 62 -17.72 13.73 -7.23
CA THR A 62 -18.68 14.77 -7.64
C THR A 62 -18.45 16.12 -6.99
N ASP A 63 -17.76 16.17 -5.86
CA ASP A 63 -17.35 17.41 -5.17
C ASP A 63 -16.09 18.06 -5.77
N GLY A 64 -15.55 17.49 -6.85
CA GLY A 64 -14.35 17.94 -7.54
C GLY A 64 -13.04 17.45 -6.92
N SER A 65 -13.08 16.73 -5.80
CA SER A 65 -11.90 16.05 -5.25
C SER A 65 -11.57 14.78 -6.05
N THR A 66 -10.39 14.22 -5.85
CA THR A 66 -9.95 12.99 -6.52
C THR A 66 -9.21 12.11 -5.53
N ASP A 67 -9.45 10.81 -5.59
CA ASP A 67 -8.82 9.80 -4.77
C ASP A 67 -7.68 9.13 -5.53
N TYR A 68 -6.53 8.95 -4.86
CA TYR A 68 -5.30 8.51 -5.50
C TYR A 68 -4.74 7.23 -4.88
N GLY A 69 -4.34 6.34 -5.78
CA GLY A 69 -3.50 5.18 -5.51
C GLY A 69 -4.17 4.06 -4.73
N ILE A 70 -3.35 3.17 -4.20
CA ILE A 70 -3.80 1.89 -3.62
C ILE A 70 -4.68 2.04 -2.38
N PHE A 71 -4.60 3.19 -1.69
CA PHE A 71 -5.44 3.51 -0.55
C PHE A 71 -6.56 4.50 -0.88
N GLN A 72 -6.72 4.93 -2.15
CA GLN A 72 -7.69 5.95 -2.55
C GLN A 72 -7.67 7.18 -1.62
N ILE A 73 -6.48 7.76 -1.46
CA ILE A 73 -6.28 8.91 -0.58
C ILE A 73 -6.79 10.18 -1.28
N ASN A 74 -7.73 10.87 -0.64
CA ASN A 74 -8.45 12.00 -1.21
C ASN A 74 -7.64 13.32 -1.23
N SER A 75 -7.65 14.03 -2.37
CA SER A 75 -6.92 15.29 -2.58
C SER A 75 -7.46 16.48 -1.81
N ARG A 76 -8.70 16.46 -1.31
CA ARG A 76 -9.23 17.55 -0.50
C ARG A 76 -8.55 17.65 0.87
N TRP A 77 -8.07 16.53 1.39
CA TRP A 77 -7.59 16.44 2.77
C TRP A 77 -6.10 16.13 2.88
N TRP A 78 -5.56 15.26 2.02
CA TRP A 78 -4.31 14.58 2.34
C TRP A 78 -3.14 14.91 1.43
N CYS A 79 -3.38 15.20 0.15
CA CYS A 79 -2.34 15.51 -0.81
C CYS A 79 -2.75 16.70 -1.69
N ASN A 80 -1.77 17.30 -2.38
CA ASN A 80 -2.01 18.41 -3.31
C ASN A 80 -1.87 17.94 -4.76
N ASN A 81 -2.93 18.11 -5.57
CA ASN A 81 -2.94 17.82 -7.01
C ASN A 81 -2.95 19.09 -7.87
N GLY A 82 -2.76 20.28 -7.28
CA GLY A 82 -2.82 21.57 -7.95
C GLY A 82 -4.25 22.03 -8.31
N GLN A 83 -5.28 21.34 -7.82
CA GLN A 83 -6.67 21.63 -8.14
C GLN A 83 -7.48 21.89 -6.86
N GLY A 84 -8.18 23.03 -6.83
CA GLY A 84 -9.03 23.39 -5.69
C GLY A 84 -8.26 23.64 -4.38
N ARG A 85 -9.01 23.76 -3.28
CA ARG A 85 -8.44 23.92 -1.93
C ARG A 85 -8.20 22.55 -1.30
N THR A 86 -7.02 22.38 -0.71
CA THR A 86 -6.63 21.16 0.01
C THR A 86 -6.03 21.49 1.37
N ALA A 87 -6.27 20.63 2.37
CA ALA A 87 -5.56 20.69 3.66
C ALA A 87 -4.14 20.10 3.57
N ASN A 88 -3.85 19.29 2.55
CA ASN A 88 -2.55 18.66 2.28
C ASN A 88 -1.91 18.02 3.54
N GLY A 89 -2.69 17.24 4.30
CA GLY A 89 -2.28 16.70 5.60
C GLY A 89 -1.07 15.76 5.59
N CYS A 90 -0.69 15.20 4.44
CA CYS A 90 0.52 14.41 4.26
C CYS A 90 1.69 15.21 3.66
N ASN A 91 1.48 16.47 3.29
CA ASN A 91 2.47 17.37 2.71
C ASN A 91 3.19 16.80 1.46
N ILE A 92 2.41 16.28 0.50
CA ILE A 92 2.93 15.62 -0.71
C ILE A 92 2.10 15.98 -1.95
N ASN A 93 2.68 15.79 -3.14
CA ASN A 93 1.91 15.83 -4.38
C ASN A 93 1.10 14.51 -4.52
N CYS A 94 -0.14 14.59 -4.98
CA CYS A 94 -0.98 13.39 -5.14
C CYS A 94 -0.38 12.37 -6.13
N ASN A 95 0.39 12.79 -7.13
CA ASN A 95 1.06 11.88 -8.07
C ASN A 95 2.12 10.99 -7.39
N THR A 96 2.67 11.41 -6.25
CA THR A 96 3.56 10.58 -5.43
C THR A 96 2.85 9.31 -4.95
N LEU A 97 1.53 9.38 -4.68
CA LEU A 97 0.74 8.24 -4.24
C LEU A 97 0.57 7.15 -5.31
N LEU A 98 0.73 7.53 -6.58
CA LEU A 98 0.60 6.62 -7.73
C LEU A 98 1.89 5.82 -8.01
N THR A 99 3.01 6.34 -7.50
CA THR A 99 4.36 5.92 -7.88
C THR A 99 5.12 5.35 -6.69
N ASP A 100 5.09 6.02 -5.55
CA ASP A 100 5.79 5.60 -4.34
C ASP A 100 4.83 4.94 -3.33
N VAL A 101 4.91 3.61 -3.26
CA VAL A 101 4.12 2.83 -2.31
C VAL A 101 4.49 3.14 -0.85
N THR A 102 5.74 3.52 -0.59
CA THR A 102 6.20 3.90 0.76
C THR A 102 5.54 5.21 1.19
N ALA A 103 5.48 6.20 0.29
CA ALA A 103 4.77 7.46 0.53
C ALA A 103 3.28 7.22 0.76
N SER A 104 2.66 6.34 -0.04
CA SER A 104 1.26 5.91 0.14
C SER A 104 1.00 5.30 1.52
N ILE A 105 1.86 4.37 1.96
CA ILE A 105 1.75 3.75 3.30
C ILE A 105 1.94 4.78 4.41
N ASN A 106 2.92 5.68 4.28
CA ASN A 106 3.17 6.72 5.27
C ASN A 106 2.01 7.72 5.37
N CYS A 107 1.38 8.08 4.25
CA CYS A 107 0.21 8.93 4.27
C CYS A 107 -1.01 8.20 4.89
N ALA A 108 -1.22 6.91 4.58
CA ALA A 108 -2.26 6.12 5.25
C ALA A 108 -2.06 6.03 6.78
N LYS A 109 -0.81 5.86 7.23
CA LYS A 109 -0.45 5.95 8.66
C LYS A 109 -0.80 7.31 9.25
N ARG A 110 -0.54 8.41 8.52
CA ARG A 110 -0.94 9.76 8.94
C ARG A 110 -2.46 9.88 9.06
N VAL A 111 -3.24 9.37 8.10
CA VAL A 111 -4.72 9.43 8.13
C VAL A 111 -5.29 8.76 9.38
N VAL A 112 -4.86 7.53 9.70
CA VAL A 112 -5.40 6.81 10.88
C VAL A 112 -4.96 7.37 12.24
N ARG A 113 -4.12 8.42 12.25
CA ARG A 113 -3.84 9.16 13.48
C ARG A 113 -4.99 10.10 13.86
N ASP A 114 -5.81 10.52 12.91
CA ASP A 114 -6.99 11.35 13.16
C ASP A 114 -8.10 10.56 13.87
N PRO A 115 -9.06 11.24 14.54
CA PRO A 115 -10.05 10.58 15.41
C PRO A 115 -10.89 9.48 14.75
N ASN A 116 -11.13 9.57 13.44
CA ASN A 116 -11.88 8.56 12.69
C ASN A 116 -11.12 7.24 12.51
N GLY A 117 -9.80 7.22 12.72
CA GLY A 117 -8.95 6.05 12.50
C GLY A 117 -9.11 5.49 11.09
N ILE A 118 -9.12 4.15 10.96
CA ILE A 118 -9.41 3.48 9.68
C ILE A 118 -10.85 3.68 9.19
N GLY A 119 -11.74 4.18 10.06
CA GLY A 119 -13.10 4.57 9.68
C GLY A 119 -13.18 5.77 8.74
N ALA A 120 -12.06 6.44 8.45
CA ALA A 120 -11.98 7.48 7.42
C ALA A 120 -12.32 6.94 6.01
N TRP A 121 -12.04 5.67 5.74
CA TRP A 121 -12.31 5.03 4.46
C TRP A 121 -13.72 4.44 4.39
N VAL A 122 -14.50 4.90 3.40
CA VAL A 122 -15.87 4.44 3.17
C VAL A 122 -15.88 2.95 2.82
N ALA A 123 -14.96 2.49 1.96
CA ALA A 123 -14.94 1.09 1.53
C ALA A 123 -14.66 0.15 2.72
N TRP A 124 -13.75 0.53 3.63
CA TRP A 124 -13.51 -0.27 4.83
C TRP A 124 -14.73 -0.34 5.75
N ARG A 125 -15.45 0.78 5.95
CA ARG A 125 -16.69 0.77 6.75
C ARG A 125 -17.75 -0.18 6.18
N ASN A 126 -17.88 -0.20 4.85
CA ASN A 126 -18.95 -0.95 4.18
C ASN A 126 -18.60 -2.43 4.00
N HIS A 127 -17.33 -2.75 3.72
CA HIS A 127 -16.90 -4.08 3.28
C HIS A 127 -16.01 -4.83 4.27
N CYS A 128 -15.44 -4.16 5.28
CA CYS A 128 -14.45 -4.76 6.18
C CYS A 128 -14.86 -4.72 7.66
N ARG A 129 -15.45 -3.60 8.11
CA ARG A 129 -15.83 -3.42 9.51
C ARG A 129 -16.79 -4.52 9.98
N ASN A 130 -16.53 -5.08 11.16
CA ASN A 130 -17.35 -6.11 11.81
C ASN A 130 -17.53 -7.40 10.98
N ARG A 131 -16.53 -7.74 10.15
CA ARG A 131 -16.51 -8.99 9.38
C ARG A 131 -15.31 -9.84 9.78
N ASP A 132 -15.39 -11.14 9.52
CA ASP A 132 -14.20 -11.98 9.55
C ASP A 132 -13.30 -11.64 8.35
N LEU A 133 -12.09 -11.17 8.65
CA LEU A 133 -11.10 -10.76 7.67
C LEU A 133 -9.97 -11.79 7.52
N SER A 134 -10.06 -12.95 8.17
CA SER A 134 -9.04 -14.00 8.13
C SER A 134 -8.63 -14.39 6.70
N SER A 135 -9.60 -14.44 5.79
CA SER A 135 -9.39 -14.77 4.37
C SER A 135 -8.45 -13.81 3.63
N TYR A 136 -8.33 -12.55 4.07
CA TYR A 136 -7.45 -11.57 3.41
C TYR A 136 -5.96 -11.88 3.62
N VAL A 137 -5.61 -12.58 4.70
CA VAL A 137 -4.22 -12.96 5.02
C VAL A 137 -3.99 -14.48 5.03
N SER A 138 -5.04 -15.27 4.88
CA SER A 138 -4.94 -16.73 4.78
C SER A 138 -4.00 -17.15 3.64
N GLY A 139 -3.07 -18.07 3.96
CA GLY A 139 -2.07 -18.60 3.03
C GLY A 139 -0.86 -17.69 2.76
N CYS A 140 -0.82 -16.47 3.31
CA CYS A 140 0.27 -15.52 3.03
C CYS A 140 1.54 -15.75 3.87
N GLU A 141 1.52 -16.69 4.81
CA GLU A 141 2.68 -17.06 5.65
C GLU A 141 3.74 -17.90 4.91
N SER A 142 3.41 -18.37 3.71
CA SER A 142 4.38 -19.05 2.86
C SER A 142 5.32 -18.03 2.22
N SER A 143 6.64 -18.26 2.32
CA SER A 143 7.76 -17.57 1.65
C SER A 143 8.30 -16.30 2.31
N LEU A 144 9.39 -16.38 3.08
CA LEU A 144 10.75 -16.47 2.54
C LEU A 144 11.41 -17.85 2.58
N LEU A 145 11.21 -18.64 3.65
CA LEU A 145 11.89 -19.94 3.79
C LEU A 145 11.43 -20.97 2.73
N LEU A 146 10.13 -21.04 2.43
CA LEU A 146 9.60 -21.98 1.43
C LEU A 146 9.99 -21.64 -0.01
N GLU A 147 10.19 -20.37 -0.37
CA GLU A 147 10.73 -20.00 -1.68
C GLU A 147 12.23 -20.28 -1.77
N PHE A 148 12.97 -20.04 -0.68
CA PHE A 148 14.38 -20.43 -0.60
C PHE A 148 14.53 -21.96 -0.72
N PHE A 149 13.74 -22.76 0.01
CA PHE A 149 13.74 -24.22 -0.11
C PHE A 149 13.28 -24.71 -1.47
N ARG A 150 12.25 -24.11 -2.08
CA ARG A 150 11.81 -24.47 -3.44
C ARG A 150 12.85 -24.14 -4.50
N THR A 151 13.57 -23.02 -4.36
CA THR A 151 14.66 -22.62 -5.26
C THR A 151 15.91 -23.48 -5.04
N PHE A 152 16.26 -23.78 -3.79
CA PHE A 152 17.34 -24.67 -3.40
C PHE A 152 17.09 -26.09 -3.91
N CYS A 153 15.93 -26.70 -3.63
CA CYS A 153 15.56 -28.01 -4.14
C CYS A 153 15.53 -28.07 -5.68
N ARG A 154 15.03 -27.02 -6.36
CA ARG A 154 15.00 -26.98 -7.83
C ARG A 154 16.42 -26.90 -8.44
N ASN A 155 17.37 -26.28 -7.76
CA ASN A 155 18.77 -26.20 -8.18
C ASN A 155 19.63 -27.40 -7.72
N GLN A 156 19.26 -28.10 -6.64
CA GLN A 156 19.94 -29.34 -6.21
C GLN A 156 19.59 -30.55 -7.09
N CYS A 157 18.40 -30.57 -7.71
CA CYS A 157 18.01 -31.66 -8.62
C CYS A 157 18.78 -31.65 -9.96
N LEU A 158 19.59 -30.62 -10.25
CA LEU A 158 20.42 -30.54 -11.45
C LEU A 158 21.86 -31.06 -11.26
N PHE A 159 22.23 -31.53 -10.07
CA PHE A 159 23.58 -32.04 -9.75
C PHE A 159 23.66 -33.54 -9.45
N ASN A 160 22.58 -34.29 -9.73
CA ASN A 160 22.62 -35.75 -9.73
C ASN A 160 22.42 -36.26 -11.16
N HIS A 161 23.43 -36.11 -12.00
CA HIS A 161 23.76 -37.01 -13.10
C HIS A 161 25.19 -36.76 -13.59
#